data_AF-A0A915LLE0-F1
#
_entry.id   AF-A0A915LLE0-F1
#
_cell.length_a   1.000
_cell.length_b   1.000
_cell.length_c   1.000
_cell.angle_alpha   90.00
_cell.angle_beta   90.00
_cell.angle_gamma   90.00
#
_symmetry.space_group_name_H-M   'P 1'
#
loop_
_entity.id
_entity.type
_entity.pdbx_description
1 polymer ?
#
loop_
_entity_poly.entity_id
_entity_poly.type
_entity_poly.pdbx_seq_one_letter_code
_entity_poly.pdbx_strand_id
1 'polypeptide(L)'
;MFNYDDFPVLASSMGHGSQETQKSTSSSNVNNKTGRENGPTSSEASENAGMKIHPNGRVTNILPGMLNNQFGMAGLLSFLRTIDNSPSITGLALGQDLTGLGLNLNPSKKNLFQTFGGPWGNFSCRIQDLDAKVPDVYLTNATIREKLPNIKLNKLHEDVLFYLFYNCPGEVYQVAAASELYARDWRFHKIERLWFQRAAFFAPPKEIGGTFERCQYNAFDPILWRKVPKELVLEFKDLEGKPSVPGQKQAAPQQQPNKQPLPAVQQTTNNNLFRKSTSASRSLSVPLSNQKLPDPNFEVDASLYEFVEKQLKRIASGGSTLHRTENRHLIGILQENPELFSHSSEQLLDFLQYEPELAGILLVYQLLYEPSNYRSSIEILLNMNIDVSVLVAINKFVQLCEYKDIKVPNDFLHKFISVCILSCDNGSTSNGLATDRLVRMVCMFFNGLLDLRYFDVSTVRSEIQNFAFSYLSLKEASQLYQKTLHL
;
A
#
# COMPACT_ATOMS: atom_id res chain seq x y z
N MET A 1 -1.48 22.46 40.04
CA MET A 1 -1.91 23.49 39.07
C MET A 1 -0.65 24.25 38.68
N PHE A 2 -0.01 23.86 37.59
CA PHE A 2 1.18 24.54 37.06
C PHE A 2 0.85 24.91 35.61
N ASN A 3 0.90 26.22 35.32
CA ASN A 3 0.52 26.83 34.04
C ASN A 3 1.50 26.44 32.93
N TYR A 4 0.96 26.26 31.73
CA TYR A 4 1.63 25.72 30.54
C TYR A 4 2.10 26.81 29.55
N ASP A 5 2.11 28.08 29.95
CA ASP A 5 2.15 29.22 29.01
C ASP A 5 3.45 30.03 28.96
N ASP A 6 4.55 29.59 29.59
CA ASP A 6 5.80 30.38 29.66
C ASP A 6 6.99 29.74 28.91
N PHE A 7 6.81 29.40 27.62
CA PHE A 7 7.94 29.16 26.71
C PHE A 7 7.71 29.81 25.34
N PRO A 8 8.69 30.57 24.81
CA PRO A 8 8.56 31.20 23.50
C PRO A 8 8.63 30.17 22.38
N VAL A 9 7.66 30.25 21.46
CA VAL A 9 7.57 29.45 20.23
C VAL A 9 8.74 29.78 19.31
N LEU A 10 9.60 28.81 19.01
CA LEU A 10 10.60 28.92 17.94
C LEU A 10 9.92 28.63 16.61
N ALA A 11 9.99 29.61 15.71
CA ALA A 11 9.42 29.55 14.37
C ALA A 11 10.14 28.49 13.51
N SER A 12 9.33 27.67 12.83
CA SER A 12 9.73 26.76 11.78
C SER A 12 10.39 27.51 10.62
N SER A 13 11.64 27.18 10.27
CA SER A 13 12.22 27.58 8.98
C SER A 13 12.63 26.35 8.17
N MET A 14 11.72 25.87 7.33
CA MET A 14 12.10 25.28 6.04
C MET A 14 12.23 26.44 5.05
N GLY A 15 13.34 26.53 4.33
CA GLY A 15 13.52 27.56 3.30
C GLY A 15 14.86 27.45 2.58
N HIS A 16 14.78 27.01 1.33
CA HIS A 16 15.83 26.92 0.33
C HIS A 16 16.76 28.15 0.28
N GLY A 17 18.07 27.91 0.17
CA GLY A 17 19.06 28.92 -0.16
C GLY A 17 19.05 29.24 -1.66
N SER A 18 18.73 30.50 -1.99
CA SER A 18 19.02 31.13 -3.28
C SER A 18 19.82 32.40 -3.00
N GLN A 19 20.96 32.54 -3.68
CA GLN A 19 21.84 33.71 -3.62
C GLN A 19 21.15 34.95 -4.17
N GLU A 20 21.11 36.04 -3.40
CA GLU A 20 21.02 37.39 -3.95
C GLU A 20 21.92 38.36 -3.17
N THR A 21 22.87 38.93 -3.91
CA THR A 21 23.70 40.08 -3.57
C THR A 21 22.86 41.34 -3.36
N GLN A 22 23.01 42.03 -2.21
CA GLN A 22 22.67 43.44 -2.11
C GLN A 22 23.74 44.25 -1.35
N LYS A 23 24.20 45.30 -2.02
CA LYS A 23 24.99 46.44 -1.53
C LYS A 23 24.12 47.32 -0.62
N SER A 24 24.72 47.93 0.40
CA SER A 24 24.27 49.21 0.98
C SER A 24 25.47 49.83 1.71
N THR A 25 26.17 50.78 1.06
CA THR A 25 26.05 52.24 1.26
C THR A 25 26.47 52.71 2.66
N SER A 26 27.74 53.11 2.73
CA SER A 26 28.39 53.89 3.78
C SER A 26 27.91 55.35 3.78
N SER A 27 27.52 55.85 4.95
CA SER A 27 27.44 57.29 5.24
C SER A 27 28.69 57.71 6.03
N SER A 28 29.54 58.46 5.35
CA SER A 28 30.73 59.13 5.86
C SER A 28 30.36 60.37 6.67
N ASN A 29 30.93 60.52 7.87
CA ASN A 29 31.11 61.82 8.50
C ASN A 29 32.60 62.15 8.56
N VAL A 30 32.91 63.33 8.04
CA VAL A 30 34.24 63.92 7.87
C VAL A 30 34.48 64.91 9.01
N ASN A 31 35.66 64.87 9.67
CA ASN A 31 36.44 66.09 9.92
C ASN A 31 37.89 65.83 10.35
N ASN A 32 38.79 66.03 9.38
CA ASN A 32 40.00 66.88 9.35
C ASN A 32 40.93 67.11 10.57
N LYS A 33 42.22 66.78 10.30
CA LYS A 33 43.49 67.57 10.44
C LYS A 33 43.95 68.02 11.85
N THR A 34 45.22 68.11 12.25
CA THR A 34 46.61 67.94 11.72
C THR A 34 47.53 68.23 12.92
N GLY A 35 48.71 67.59 13.07
CA GLY A 35 49.75 68.08 13.98
C GLY A 35 50.78 67.03 14.41
N ARG A 36 52.04 67.43 14.57
CA ARG A 36 53.30 66.64 14.51
C ARG A 36 53.94 66.33 15.87
N GLU A 37 54.74 65.26 15.87
CA GLU A 37 56.02 65.01 16.59
C GLU A 37 56.07 64.77 18.12
N ASN A 38 56.37 63.53 18.54
CA ASN A 38 57.67 63.05 19.10
C ASN A 38 57.51 61.67 19.77
N GLY A 39 58.41 60.72 19.49
CA GLY A 39 58.38 59.33 20.03
C GLY A 39 59.01 59.20 21.43
N PRO A 40 59.49 58.00 21.84
CA PRO A 40 59.16 56.65 21.38
C PRO A 40 58.56 55.82 22.54
N THR A 41 57.68 54.85 22.31
CA THR A 41 57.56 53.67 23.19
C THR A 41 56.57 52.66 22.62
N SER A 42 57.09 51.45 22.46
CA SER A 42 56.41 50.16 22.55
C SER A 42 54.93 50.17 22.99
N SER A 43 54.03 50.03 22.02
CA SER A 43 52.86 49.16 22.10
C SER A 43 52.06 49.38 20.83
N GLU A 44 52.27 48.53 19.82
CA GLU A 44 51.20 48.30 18.84
C GLU A 44 50.05 47.61 19.59
N ALA A 45 49.21 48.43 20.21
CA ALA A 45 47.86 48.08 20.54
C ALA A 45 47.15 47.81 19.21
N SER A 46 47.04 46.53 18.83
CA SER A 46 46.09 46.13 17.82
C SER A 46 44.69 46.25 18.44
N GLU A 47 44.13 47.46 18.38
CA GLU A 47 42.69 47.66 18.50
C GLU A 47 41.99 46.72 17.50
N ASN A 48 41.04 45.94 18.00
CA ASN A 48 40.26 44.90 17.31
C ASN A 48 40.92 43.54 17.02
N ALA A 49 41.89 43.11 17.83
CA ALA A 49 42.13 41.66 17.96
C ALA A 49 41.20 41.08 19.04
N GLY A 50 40.21 40.26 18.68
CA GLY A 50 39.52 39.42 19.68
C GLY A 50 40.50 38.47 20.40
N MET A 51 40.00 37.65 21.34
CA MET A 51 40.82 36.59 21.97
C MET A 51 41.44 35.70 20.89
N LYS A 52 42.77 35.51 20.92
CA LYS A 52 43.51 34.73 19.93
C LYS A 52 43.95 33.40 20.55
N ILE A 53 43.72 32.29 19.85
CA ILE A 53 44.19 30.96 20.27
C ILE A 53 45.31 30.53 19.33
N HIS A 54 46.45 30.18 19.92
CA HIS A 54 47.58 29.65 19.17
C HIS A 54 47.45 28.13 18.99
N PRO A 55 48.07 27.52 17.95
CA PRO A 55 48.01 26.07 17.69
C PRO A 55 48.51 25.17 18.83
N ASN A 56 49.23 25.74 19.80
CA ASN A 56 49.69 25.08 21.02
C ASN A 56 48.66 25.13 22.18
N GLY A 57 47.43 25.59 21.93
CA GLY A 57 46.35 25.69 22.92
C GLY A 57 46.43 26.91 23.84
N ARG A 58 47.42 27.80 23.65
CA ARG A 58 47.57 29.01 24.46
C ARG A 58 46.64 30.12 23.97
N VAL A 59 45.81 30.64 24.87
CA VAL A 59 44.93 31.79 24.61
C VAL A 59 45.65 33.09 25.00
N THR A 60 45.73 34.04 24.07
CA THR A 60 46.33 35.37 24.26
C THR A 60 45.27 36.46 24.07
N ASN A 61 45.56 37.66 24.60
CA ASN A 61 44.64 38.80 24.58
C ASN A 61 43.35 38.59 25.42
N ILE A 62 43.49 37.99 26.60
CA ILE A 62 42.40 37.87 27.60
C ILE A 62 42.26 39.23 28.32
N LEU A 63 41.05 39.78 28.35
CA LEU A 63 40.79 41.11 28.94
C LEU A 63 41.09 41.13 30.45
N PRO A 64 41.61 42.26 30.99
CA PRO A 64 41.79 42.43 32.43
C PRO A 64 40.45 42.32 33.16
N GLY A 65 40.31 41.36 34.07
CA GLY A 65 39.05 41.06 34.79
C GLY A 65 38.34 39.78 34.33
N MET A 66 38.73 39.21 33.19
CA MET A 66 38.24 37.88 32.78
C MET A 66 39.03 36.76 33.46
N LEU A 67 38.32 35.69 33.83
CA LEU A 67 38.93 34.48 34.37
C LEU A 67 39.87 33.84 33.33
N ASN A 68 41.15 33.72 33.71
CA ASN A 68 42.22 33.14 32.91
C ASN A 68 42.45 31.64 33.16
N ASN A 69 41.48 30.97 33.79
CA ASN A 69 41.53 29.55 34.14
C ASN A 69 40.53 28.72 33.29
N GLN A 70 40.51 27.40 33.51
CA GLN A 70 39.64 26.47 32.78
C GLN A 70 38.13 26.71 32.99
N PHE A 71 37.74 27.47 34.01
CA PHE A 71 36.35 27.80 34.33
C PHE A 71 35.88 29.13 33.70
N GLY A 72 36.79 29.86 33.04
CA GLY A 72 36.49 31.11 32.34
C GLY A 72 36.17 30.93 30.85
N MET A 73 35.76 32.01 30.19
CA MET A 73 35.46 32.02 28.74
C MET A 73 36.66 31.67 27.87
N ALA A 74 37.89 31.96 28.33
CA ALA A 74 39.11 31.52 27.66
C ALA A 74 39.29 29.99 27.72
N GLY A 75 38.92 29.37 28.85
CA GLY A 75 38.87 27.93 29.01
C GLY A 75 37.84 27.28 28.10
N LEU A 76 36.63 27.83 28.05
CA LEU A 76 35.57 27.38 27.13
C LEU A 76 35.99 27.49 25.65
N LEU A 77 36.64 28.58 25.26
CA LEU A 77 37.08 28.77 23.87
C LEU A 77 38.20 27.79 23.47
N SER A 78 39.16 27.56 24.38
CA SER A 78 40.21 26.54 24.20
C SER A 78 39.62 25.13 24.11
N PHE A 79 38.63 24.84 24.94
CA PHE A 79 37.86 23.61 24.91
C PHE A 79 37.11 23.43 23.58
N LEU A 80 36.37 24.46 23.12
CA LEU A 80 35.62 24.44 21.86
C LEU A 80 36.49 24.19 20.62
N ARG A 81 37.75 24.66 20.62
CA ARG A 81 38.71 24.39 19.53
C ARG A 81 39.41 23.03 19.65
N THR A 82 39.51 22.49 20.86
CA THR A 82 40.09 21.16 21.11
C THR A 82 39.10 20.04 20.75
N ILE A 83 37.79 20.35 20.78
CA ILE A 83 36.71 19.45 20.36
C ILE A 83 36.88 18.97 18.91
N ASP A 84 37.35 19.83 18.00
CA ASP A 84 37.60 19.46 16.59
C ASP A 84 38.63 18.32 16.46
N ASN A 85 39.49 18.17 17.47
CA ASN A 85 40.58 17.19 17.49
C ASN A 85 40.25 15.92 18.32
N SER A 86 39.14 15.88 19.07
CA SER A 86 38.86 14.80 20.03
C SER A 86 37.37 14.41 20.10
N PRO A 87 36.95 13.33 19.41
CA PRO A 87 35.53 12.97 19.29
C PRO A 87 34.85 12.58 20.62
N SER A 88 35.61 12.12 21.62
CA SER A 88 35.08 11.78 22.95
C SER A 88 34.67 13.00 23.77
N ILE A 89 35.35 14.14 23.57
CA ILE A 89 35.09 15.39 24.29
C ILE A 89 33.99 16.18 23.58
N THR A 90 33.90 16.08 22.25
CA THR A 90 32.82 16.64 21.42
C THR A 90 31.44 16.29 21.97
N GLY A 91 31.19 15.03 22.31
CA GLY A 91 29.89 14.57 22.79
C GLY A 91 29.50 15.13 24.17
N LEU A 92 30.47 15.42 25.05
CA LEU A 92 30.21 16.02 26.36
C LEU A 92 29.97 17.53 26.29
N ALA A 93 30.57 18.18 25.30
CA ALA A 93 30.65 19.63 25.19
C ALA A 93 29.59 20.25 24.27
N LEU A 94 29.44 19.67 23.08
CA LEU A 94 28.44 20.08 22.08
C LEU A 94 27.16 19.26 22.19
N GLY A 95 27.20 18.16 22.94
CA GLY A 95 26.11 17.20 23.03
C GLY A 95 26.06 16.25 21.85
N GLN A 96 25.07 15.35 21.89
CA GLN A 96 24.71 14.49 20.78
C GLN A 96 23.24 14.73 20.43
N ASP A 97 22.92 14.57 19.16
CA ASP A 97 21.52 14.58 18.73
C ASP A 97 20.81 13.34 19.28
N LEU A 98 19.96 13.57 20.30
CA LEU A 98 19.22 12.51 20.97
C LEU A 98 18.13 11.91 20.08
N THR A 99 17.69 12.61 19.03
CA THR A 99 16.69 12.08 18.08
C THR A 99 17.26 10.95 17.22
N GLY A 100 18.58 10.90 17.07
CA GLY A 100 19.29 9.81 16.39
C GLY A 100 19.41 8.51 17.21
N LEU A 101 19.00 8.50 18.48
CA LEU A 101 19.12 7.34 19.38
C LEU A 101 17.98 6.31 19.23
N GLY A 102 17.09 6.48 18.24
CA GLY A 102 16.01 5.52 17.98
C GLY A 102 14.90 5.52 19.05
N LEU A 103 14.83 6.57 19.87
CA LEU A 103 13.77 6.81 20.85
C LEU A 103 12.81 7.87 20.33
N ASN A 104 11.51 7.64 20.48
CA ASN A 104 10.51 8.64 20.15
C ASN A 104 10.36 9.63 21.33
N LEU A 105 11.14 10.71 21.29
CA LEU A 105 11.16 11.76 22.31
C LEU A 105 10.01 12.78 22.17
N ASN A 106 9.15 12.61 21.17
CA ASN A 106 7.97 13.46 21.03
C ASN A 106 7.04 13.26 22.25
N PRO A 107 6.33 14.31 22.68
CA PRO A 107 5.36 14.21 23.77
C PRO A 107 4.24 13.24 23.37
N SER A 108 4.43 11.97 23.73
CA SER A 108 3.49 10.90 23.47
C SER A 108 2.78 10.53 24.77
N LYS A 109 1.51 10.10 24.67
CA LYS A 109 0.72 9.68 25.83
C LYS A 109 1.21 8.35 26.46
N LYS A 110 2.28 7.73 25.93
CA LYS A 110 2.75 6.39 26.30
C LYS A 110 4.14 6.45 26.92
N ASN A 111 4.38 5.60 27.92
CA ASN A 111 5.67 5.51 28.58
C ASN A 111 6.70 4.76 27.73
N LEU A 112 7.90 5.33 27.56
CA LEU A 112 8.98 4.72 26.78
C LEU A 112 9.57 3.47 27.44
N PHE A 113 9.54 3.37 28.77
CA PHE A 113 10.17 2.27 29.50
C PHE A 113 9.56 0.90 29.17
N GLN A 114 8.30 0.85 28.74
CA GLN A 114 7.59 -0.40 28.45
C GLN A 114 8.15 -1.13 27.22
N THR A 115 8.66 -0.37 26.24
CA THR A 115 9.25 -0.91 25.01
C THR A 115 10.74 -0.57 24.93
N PHE A 116 11.40 -0.35 26.06
CA PHE A 116 12.81 0.03 26.08
C PHE A 116 13.67 -1.18 25.71
N GLY A 117 14.36 -1.11 24.57
CA GLY A 117 15.21 -2.18 24.05
C GLY A 117 16.54 -2.37 24.80
N GLY A 118 16.78 -1.58 25.85
CA GLY A 118 17.98 -1.61 26.68
C GLY A 118 18.97 -0.48 26.37
N PRO A 119 20.02 -0.31 27.20
CA PRO A 119 20.94 0.84 27.11
C PRO A 119 21.76 0.93 25.82
N TRP A 120 21.92 -0.20 25.12
CA TRP A 120 22.65 -0.28 23.84
C TRP A 120 21.73 -0.66 22.67
N GLY A 121 20.41 -0.62 22.88
CA GLY A 121 19.43 -0.89 21.84
C GLY A 121 19.33 0.30 20.89
N ASN A 122 19.47 0.05 19.59
CA ASN A 122 19.28 1.08 18.57
C ASN A 122 17.79 1.39 18.29
N PHE A 123 16.89 0.53 18.76
CA PHE A 123 15.45 0.61 18.52
C PHE A 123 14.66 0.14 19.74
N SER A 124 13.38 0.50 19.80
CA SER A 124 12.46 -0.05 20.80
C SER A 124 12.32 -1.57 20.68
N CYS A 125 12.04 -2.23 21.81
CA CYS A 125 11.78 -3.65 21.92
C CYS A 125 10.63 -4.06 20.99
N ARG A 126 10.81 -5.17 20.26
CA ARG A 126 9.77 -5.71 19.38
C ARG A 126 8.66 -6.34 20.22
N ILE A 127 7.46 -6.44 19.67
CA ILE A 127 6.32 -7.03 20.39
C ILE A 127 6.61 -8.49 20.75
N GLN A 128 7.31 -9.24 19.89
CA GLN A 128 7.69 -10.62 20.19
C GLN A 128 8.77 -10.78 21.26
N ASP A 129 9.53 -9.72 21.56
CA ASP A 129 10.59 -9.74 22.59
C ASP A 129 10.03 -9.38 23.98
N LEU A 130 8.79 -8.88 24.05
CA LEU A 130 8.12 -8.51 25.29
C LEU A 130 7.44 -9.73 25.91
N ASP A 131 7.83 -10.07 27.14
CA ASP A 131 7.14 -11.10 27.91
C ASP A 131 5.75 -10.60 28.33
N ALA A 132 4.73 -11.12 27.66
CA ALA A 132 3.33 -10.88 28.00
C ALA A 132 2.81 -12.00 28.91
N LYS A 133 2.14 -11.62 30.00
CA LYS A 133 1.42 -12.59 30.83
C LYS A 133 0.18 -13.07 30.07
N VAL A 134 0.30 -14.22 29.43
CA VAL A 134 -0.80 -14.89 28.73
C VAL A 134 -1.42 -15.98 29.61
N PRO A 135 -2.73 -16.29 29.47
CA PRO A 135 -3.32 -17.47 30.08
C PRO A 135 -2.57 -18.77 29.73
N ASP A 136 -2.48 -19.69 30.69
CA ASP A 136 -1.73 -20.95 30.53
C ASP A 136 -2.19 -21.79 29.33
N VAL A 137 -3.47 -21.67 28.95
CA VAL A 137 -4.06 -22.34 27.78
C VAL A 137 -3.34 -21.96 26.48
N TYR A 138 -2.74 -20.77 26.39
CA TYR A 138 -2.00 -20.33 25.19
C TYR A 138 -0.53 -20.79 25.18
N LEU A 139 -0.01 -21.32 26.29
CA LEU A 139 1.35 -21.90 26.39
C LEU A 139 1.42 -23.30 25.76
N THR A 140 0.88 -23.41 24.55
CA THR A 140 0.67 -24.65 23.79
C THR A 140 1.98 -25.38 23.49
N ASN A 141 3.10 -24.67 23.36
CA ASN A 141 4.41 -25.29 23.09
C ASN A 141 4.73 -26.41 24.10
N ALA A 142 4.40 -26.24 25.39
CA ALA A 142 4.66 -27.27 26.40
C ALA A 142 3.88 -28.60 26.16
N THR A 143 2.76 -28.55 25.43
CA THR A 143 1.83 -29.69 25.28
C THR A 143 1.85 -30.31 23.87
N ILE A 144 2.11 -29.53 22.83
CA ILE A 144 2.01 -29.98 21.43
C ILE A 144 3.29 -29.81 20.61
N ARG A 145 4.43 -29.52 21.24
CA ARG A 145 5.73 -29.32 20.54
C ARG A 145 6.04 -30.41 19.52
N GLU A 146 5.86 -31.67 19.90
CA GLU A 146 6.19 -32.82 19.04
C GLU A 146 5.19 -33.01 17.89
N LYS A 147 3.98 -32.45 18.02
CA LYS A 147 2.92 -32.52 17.00
C LYS A 147 2.95 -31.35 16.04
N LEU A 148 3.72 -30.29 16.33
CA LEU A 148 3.80 -29.09 15.51
C LEU A 148 4.67 -29.35 14.27
N PRO A 149 4.15 -29.10 13.05
CA PRO A 149 4.94 -29.26 11.85
C PRO A 149 6.07 -28.23 11.78
N ASN A 150 7.23 -28.64 11.29
CA ASN A 150 8.33 -27.71 11.01
C ASN A 150 7.89 -26.63 10.04
N ILE A 151 8.18 -25.37 10.39
CA ILE A 151 7.82 -24.21 9.58
C ILE A 151 8.61 -24.25 8.28
N LYS A 152 7.91 -24.45 7.16
CA LYS A 152 8.47 -24.37 5.80
C LYS A 152 8.03 -23.07 5.16
N LEU A 153 8.96 -22.15 4.91
CA LEU A 153 8.67 -20.81 4.40
C LEU A 153 7.96 -20.82 3.04
N ASN A 154 8.28 -21.79 2.19
CA ASN A 154 7.64 -21.97 0.89
C ASN A 154 6.12 -22.24 0.96
N LYS A 155 5.62 -22.78 2.09
CA LYS A 155 4.20 -23.03 2.32
C LYS A 155 3.48 -21.87 3.01
N LEU A 156 4.21 -20.85 3.46
CA LEU A 156 3.61 -19.71 4.15
C LEU A 156 2.93 -18.77 3.15
N HIS A 157 1.82 -18.17 3.58
CA HIS A 157 1.16 -17.12 2.82
C HIS A 157 2.05 -15.87 2.72
N GLU A 158 1.88 -15.08 1.66
CA GLU A 158 2.68 -13.87 1.43
C GLU A 158 2.59 -12.88 2.60
N ASP A 159 1.43 -12.74 3.25
CA ASP A 159 1.27 -11.87 4.42
C ASP A 159 2.22 -12.25 5.56
N VAL A 160 2.45 -13.54 5.77
CA VAL A 160 3.38 -14.01 6.81
C VAL A 160 4.82 -13.72 6.38
N LEU A 161 5.13 -13.81 5.09
CA LEU A 161 6.46 -13.45 4.57
C LEU A 161 6.70 -11.94 4.72
N PHE A 162 5.72 -11.10 4.42
CA PHE A 162 5.80 -9.66 4.68
C PHE A 162 5.95 -9.36 6.18
N TYR A 163 5.25 -10.11 7.04
CA TYR A 163 5.37 -9.97 8.48
C TYR A 163 6.79 -10.24 8.95
N LEU A 164 7.37 -11.38 8.54
CA LEU A 164 8.75 -11.73 8.86
C LEU A 164 9.74 -10.71 8.29
N PHE A 165 9.52 -10.22 7.07
CA PHE A 165 10.42 -9.24 6.44
C PHE A 165 10.46 -7.90 7.17
N TYR A 166 9.30 -7.36 7.58
CA TYR A 166 9.21 -6.04 8.21
C TYR A 166 9.40 -6.07 9.74
N ASN A 167 9.11 -7.19 10.42
CA ASN A 167 9.16 -7.28 11.89
C ASN A 167 10.43 -8.00 12.43
N CYS A 168 11.22 -8.63 11.57
CA CYS A 168 12.46 -9.30 11.98
C CYS A 168 13.71 -8.72 11.27
N PRO A 169 13.95 -7.40 11.31
CA PRO A 169 15.10 -6.80 10.64
C PRO A 169 16.44 -7.33 11.18
N GLY A 170 17.36 -7.65 10.27
CA GLY A 170 18.70 -8.15 10.62
C GLY A 170 18.76 -9.65 10.96
N GLU A 171 17.63 -10.35 10.97
CA GLU A 171 17.55 -11.78 11.25
C GLU A 171 17.63 -12.63 9.98
N VAL A 172 18.01 -13.90 10.12
CA VAL A 172 18.00 -14.88 9.02
C VAL A 172 16.60 -15.02 8.40
N TYR A 173 15.54 -14.86 9.21
CA TYR A 173 14.15 -14.92 8.76
C TYR A 173 13.79 -13.81 7.77
N GLN A 174 14.36 -12.61 7.89
CA GLN A 174 14.11 -11.53 6.93
C GLN A 174 14.67 -11.88 5.55
N VAL A 175 15.90 -12.40 5.50
CA VAL A 175 16.54 -12.80 4.23
C VAL A 175 15.82 -14.00 3.62
N ALA A 176 15.40 -14.96 4.44
CA ALA A 176 14.67 -16.13 3.97
C ALA A 176 13.26 -15.77 3.43
N ALA A 177 12.55 -14.86 4.11
CA ALA A 177 11.29 -14.32 3.61
C ALA A 177 11.48 -13.53 2.31
N ALA A 178 12.53 -12.71 2.22
CA ALA A 178 12.87 -11.97 1.00
C ALA A 178 13.16 -12.91 -0.18
N SER A 179 13.88 -14.02 0.06
CA SER A 179 14.15 -15.03 -0.98
C SER A 179 12.87 -15.69 -1.50
N GLU A 180 11.93 -16.03 -0.62
CA GLU A 180 10.64 -16.61 -1.01
C GLU A 180 9.74 -15.61 -1.72
N LEU A 181 9.70 -14.34 -1.27
CA LEU A 181 9.00 -13.27 -1.98
C LEU A 181 9.59 -13.06 -3.39
N TYR A 182 10.92 -13.08 -3.51
CA TYR A 182 11.61 -12.99 -4.79
C TYR A 182 11.25 -14.14 -5.74
N ALA A 183 11.13 -15.36 -5.20
CA ALA A 183 10.68 -16.54 -5.96
C ALA A 183 9.21 -16.45 -6.42
N ARG A 184 8.41 -15.59 -5.79
CA ARG A 184 7.01 -15.28 -6.14
C ARG A 184 6.86 -13.99 -6.96
N ASP A 185 7.93 -13.60 -7.65
CA ASP A 185 7.99 -12.42 -8.52
C ASP A 185 7.80 -11.07 -7.83
N TRP A 186 7.97 -11.01 -6.51
CA TRP A 186 8.12 -9.75 -5.81
C TRP A 186 9.55 -9.21 -5.97
N ARG A 187 9.68 -7.90 -6.13
CA ARG A 187 10.96 -7.19 -6.21
C ARG A 187 10.95 -6.06 -5.20
N PHE A 188 12.01 -5.99 -4.39
CA PHE A 188 12.15 -4.94 -3.40
C PHE A 188 12.80 -3.71 -4.04
N HIS A 189 12.20 -2.54 -3.83
CA HIS A 189 12.73 -1.28 -4.32
C HIS A 189 13.54 -0.58 -3.23
N LYS A 190 14.84 -0.35 -3.46
CA LYS A 190 15.78 0.14 -2.44
C LYS A 190 15.43 1.53 -1.89
N ILE A 191 14.91 2.41 -2.75
CA ILE A 191 14.54 3.79 -2.39
C ILE A 191 13.17 3.85 -1.70
N GLU A 192 12.12 3.36 -2.35
CA GLU A 192 10.74 3.33 -1.80
C GLU A 192 10.60 2.41 -0.57
N ARG A 193 11.50 1.43 -0.40
CA ARG A 193 11.48 0.41 0.68
C ARG A 193 10.20 -0.43 0.70
N LEU A 194 9.62 -0.64 -0.47
CA LEU A 194 8.41 -1.43 -0.67
C LEU A 194 8.69 -2.61 -1.60
N TRP A 195 7.90 -3.66 -1.42
CA TRP A 195 7.84 -4.78 -2.33
C TRP A 195 6.84 -4.49 -3.44
N PHE A 196 7.28 -4.69 -4.68
CA PHE A 196 6.48 -4.51 -5.89
C PHE A 196 6.35 -5.85 -6.61
N GLN A 197 5.16 -6.12 -7.10
CA GLN A 197 4.90 -7.22 -8.01
C GLN A 197 4.26 -6.64 -9.27
N ARG A 198 4.72 -7.07 -10.45
CA ARG A 198 4.05 -6.72 -11.70
C ARG A 198 2.62 -7.24 -11.61
N ALA A 199 1.65 -6.36 -11.80
CA ALA A 199 0.27 -6.80 -11.88
C ALA A 199 0.09 -7.51 -13.23
N ALA A 200 -0.20 -8.81 -13.17
CA ALA A 200 -0.29 -9.69 -14.35
C ALA A 200 -1.33 -9.26 -15.40
N PHE A 201 -2.16 -8.25 -15.10
CA PHE A 201 -3.33 -7.84 -15.88
C PHE A 201 -3.23 -6.43 -16.48
N PHE A 202 -2.17 -5.66 -16.19
CA PHE A 202 -1.95 -4.36 -16.82
C PHE A 202 -0.97 -4.48 -17.99
N ALA A 203 -1.16 -3.64 -19.00
CA ALA A 203 -0.46 -3.66 -20.30
C ALA A 203 1.04 -4.01 -20.18
N PRO A 204 1.60 -4.72 -21.18
CA PRO A 204 3.02 -5.10 -21.19
C PRO A 204 3.87 -3.87 -20.89
N PRO A 205 4.91 -3.99 -20.04
CA PRO A 205 5.69 -2.86 -19.59
C PRO A 205 6.12 -2.05 -20.82
N LYS A 206 5.78 -0.76 -20.83
CA LYS A 206 6.38 0.17 -21.80
C LYS A 206 7.82 0.35 -21.37
N GLU A 207 8.68 -0.60 -21.78
CA GLU A 207 10.12 -0.44 -21.70
C GLU A 207 10.50 0.69 -22.64
N ILE A 208 10.91 1.81 -22.07
CA ILE A 208 11.47 2.92 -22.86
C ILE A 208 12.98 2.83 -22.66
N GLY A 209 13.65 2.09 -23.55
CA GLY A 209 15.11 2.06 -23.62
C GLY A 209 15.83 1.17 -22.58
N GLY A 210 15.19 0.09 -22.10
CA GLY A 210 15.85 -1.02 -21.37
C GLY A 210 16.49 -0.70 -20.02
N THR A 211 16.31 0.51 -19.50
CA THR A 211 16.92 1.00 -18.24
C THR A 211 15.88 1.27 -17.16
N PHE A 212 14.65 1.58 -17.56
CA PHE A 212 13.51 1.77 -16.69
C PHE A 212 12.24 1.24 -17.35
N GLU A 213 11.29 0.82 -16.53
CA GLU A 213 9.97 0.36 -16.94
C GLU A 213 8.89 1.22 -16.30
N ARG A 214 7.89 1.64 -17.07
CA ARG A 214 6.67 2.26 -16.52
C ARG A 214 5.54 1.25 -16.60
N CYS A 215 5.02 0.84 -15.45
CA CYS A 215 3.93 -0.11 -15.36
C CYS A 215 3.07 0.18 -14.11
N GLN A 216 1.89 -0.43 -14.05
CA GLN A 216 1.13 -0.52 -12.81
C GLN A 216 1.59 -1.74 -12.02
N TYR A 217 2.08 -1.50 -10.81
CA TYR A 217 2.53 -2.53 -9.89
C TYR A 217 1.53 -2.69 -8.75
N ASN A 218 1.48 -3.89 -8.19
CA ASN A 218 0.95 -4.08 -6.85
C ASN A 218 2.08 -3.82 -5.86
N ALA A 219 1.97 -2.76 -5.07
CA ALA A 219 2.87 -2.47 -3.96
C ALA A 219 2.26 -3.03 -2.66
N PHE A 220 3.06 -3.71 -1.83
CA PHE A 220 2.61 -4.06 -0.48
C PHE A 220 2.88 -2.91 0.48
N ASP A 221 1.83 -2.33 1.05
CA ASP A 221 1.91 -1.26 2.04
C ASP A 221 2.00 -1.87 3.46
N PRO A 222 3.14 -1.75 4.17
CA PRO A 222 3.30 -2.32 5.51
C PRO A 222 2.56 -1.53 6.61
N ILE A 223 2.14 -0.30 6.35
CA ILE A 223 1.40 0.53 7.31
C ILE A 223 -0.09 0.18 7.25
N LEU A 224 -0.67 0.11 6.05
CA LEU A 224 -2.07 -0.27 5.83
C LEU A 224 -2.29 -1.78 5.79
N TRP A 225 -1.19 -2.56 5.75
CA TRP A 225 -1.19 -4.02 5.67
C TRP A 225 -2.01 -4.57 4.50
N ARG A 226 -1.82 -3.99 3.31
CA ARG A 226 -2.58 -4.36 2.11
C ARG A 226 -1.79 -4.15 0.82
N LYS A 227 -2.19 -4.87 -0.24
CA LYS A 227 -1.70 -4.61 -1.60
C LYS A 227 -2.43 -3.40 -2.18
N VAL A 228 -1.67 -2.42 -2.66
CA VAL A 228 -2.18 -1.18 -3.25
C VAL A 228 -1.67 -1.08 -4.69
N PRO A 229 -2.55 -0.85 -5.68
CA PRO A 229 -2.10 -0.57 -7.04
C PRO A 229 -1.36 0.78 -7.06
N LYS A 230 -0.15 0.79 -7.65
CA LYS A 230 0.70 1.98 -7.75
C LYS A 230 1.29 2.05 -9.16
N GLU A 231 1.05 3.16 -9.85
CA GLU A 231 1.74 3.46 -11.10
C GLU A 231 3.12 4.05 -10.77
N LEU A 232 4.19 3.42 -11.26
CA LEU A 232 5.57 3.84 -10.98
C LEU A 232 6.40 3.73 -12.27
N VAL A 233 7.33 4.68 -12.45
CA VAL A 233 8.48 4.49 -13.33
C VAL A 233 9.58 3.86 -12.49
N LEU A 234 9.88 2.60 -12.76
CA LEU A 234 10.76 1.78 -11.98
C LEU A 234 12.08 1.60 -12.72
N GLU A 235 13.17 2.10 -12.13
CA GLU A 235 14.51 1.93 -12.69
C GLU A 235 15.11 0.60 -12.21
N PHE A 236 15.62 -0.24 -13.12
CA PHE A 236 16.12 -1.58 -12.75
C PHE A 236 17.29 -1.54 -11.77
N LYS A 237 18.07 -0.44 -11.77
CA LYS A 237 19.16 -0.19 -10.82
C LYS A 237 18.67 -0.05 -9.37
N ASP A 238 17.42 0.35 -9.17
CA ASP A 238 16.84 0.58 -7.83
C ASP A 238 16.18 -0.66 -7.27
N LEU A 239 16.02 -1.71 -8.08
CA LEU A 239 15.62 -3.03 -7.61
C LEU A 239 16.76 -3.76 -6.92
N GLU A 240 16.39 -4.50 -5.89
CA GLU A 240 17.29 -5.45 -5.26
C GLU A 240 17.40 -6.74 -6.10
N GLY A 241 18.63 -7.28 -6.14
CA GLY A 241 18.89 -8.57 -6.75
C GLY A 241 18.35 -9.73 -5.90
N LYS A 242 18.60 -10.96 -6.33
CA LYS A 242 18.20 -12.15 -5.57
C LYS A 242 18.85 -12.11 -4.17
N PRO A 243 18.06 -12.16 -3.08
CA PRO A 243 18.60 -12.17 -1.72
C PRO A 243 19.51 -13.39 -1.50
N SER A 244 20.68 -13.16 -0.92
CA SER A 244 21.64 -14.21 -0.59
C SER A 244 21.68 -14.43 0.91
N VAL A 245 21.48 -15.67 1.36
CA VAL A 245 21.60 -16.02 2.78
C VAL A 245 23.09 -16.00 3.17
N PRO A 246 23.51 -15.17 4.13
CA PRO A 246 24.89 -15.19 4.62
C PRO A 246 25.20 -16.58 5.20
N GLY A 247 26.11 -17.32 4.57
CA GLY A 247 26.54 -18.65 5.02
C GLY A 247 26.32 -19.82 4.05
N GLN A 248 25.51 -19.65 2.98
CA GLN A 248 25.49 -20.61 1.87
C GLN A 248 26.52 -20.20 0.81
N LYS A 249 27.72 -20.79 0.85
CA LYS A 249 28.64 -20.75 -0.29
C LYS A 249 27.90 -21.27 -1.53
N GLN A 250 27.71 -20.44 -2.55
CA GLN A 250 27.28 -20.88 -3.86
C GLN A 250 28.29 -21.91 -4.36
N ALA A 251 27.87 -23.17 -4.49
CA ALA A 251 28.64 -24.15 -5.23
C ALA A 251 28.75 -23.64 -6.68
N ALA A 252 29.99 -23.42 -7.13
CA ALA A 252 30.28 -23.05 -8.50
C ALA A 252 29.64 -24.07 -9.46
N PRO A 253 29.12 -23.65 -10.63
CA PRO A 253 28.63 -24.59 -11.62
C PRO A 253 29.79 -25.46 -12.11
N GLN A 254 29.78 -26.75 -11.76
CA GLN A 254 30.63 -27.75 -12.37
C GLN A 254 30.25 -27.87 -13.86
N GLN A 255 31.19 -27.49 -14.72
CA GLN A 255 31.17 -27.80 -16.14
C GLN A 255 31.08 -29.32 -16.34
N GLN A 256 30.02 -29.80 -17.00
CA GLN A 256 30.03 -31.11 -17.64
C GLN A 256 30.59 -30.99 -19.07
N PRO A 257 31.39 -31.96 -19.54
CA PRO A 257 32.14 -31.83 -20.77
C PRO A 257 31.30 -32.15 -22.02
N ASN A 258 31.33 -31.21 -22.96
CA ASN A 258 31.42 -31.36 -24.42
C ASN A 258 30.79 -32.61 -25.08
N LYS A 259 29.69 -32.41 -25.82
CA LYS A 259 29.39 -33.20 -27.03
C LYS A 259 29.21 -32.27 -28.23
N GLN A 260 30.09 -32.48 -29.20
CA GLN A 260 30.21 -31.78 -30.48
C GLN A 260 28.96 -31.96 -31.38
N PRO A 261 28.62 -30.97 -32.23
CA PRO A 261 27.87 -31.21 -33.46
C PRO A 261 28.80 -31.40 -34.67
N LEU A 262 28.46 -32.37 -35.53
CA LEU A 262 29.09 -32.64 -36.83
C LEU A 262 28.68 -31.60 -37.91
N PRO A 263 29.46 -31.42 -38.99
CA PRO A 263 29.34 -30.32 -39.94
C PRO A 263 28.36 -30.56 -41.11
N ALA A 264 27.96 -29.43 -41.70
CA ALA A 264 27.02 -29.27 -42.82
C ALA A 264 27.53 -29.77 -44.19
N VAL A 265 26.58 -30.09 -45.09
CA VAL A 265 26.77 -30.07 -46.55
C VAL A 265 25.64 -29.26 -47.21
N GLN A 266 26.08 -28.49 -48.21
CA GLN A 266 25.46 -27.36 -48.92
C GLN A 266 24.35 -27.76 -49.91
N GLN A 267 23.50 -26.81 -50.31
CA GLN A 267 23.51 -26.26 -51.69
C GLN A 267 22.49 -25.12 -51.92
N THR A 268 23.04 -23.95 -52.29
CA THR A 268 22.63 -22.99 -53.35
C THR A 268 21.14 -22.66 -53.55
N THR A 269 20.72 -21.39 -53.65
CA THR A 269 21.03 -20.51 -54.80
C THR A 269 20.72 -19.02 -54.50
N ASN A 270 21.68 -18.13 -54.80
CA ASN A 270 21.65 -16.77 -55.40
C ASN A 270 20.27 -16.11 -55.66
N ASN A 271 20.07 -14.79 -55.63
CA ASN A 271 20.96 -13.62 -55.63
C ASN A 271 20.14 -12.34 -55.32
N ASN A 272 20.77 -11.40 -54.60
CA ASN A 272 20.83 -9.93 -54.78
C ASN A 272 19.58 -9.13 -55.20
N LEU A 273 19.33 -7.97 -54.55
CA LEU A 273 19.94 -6.68 -54.93
C LEU A 273 19.44 -5.50 -54.05
N PHE A 274 20.38 -4.58 -53.80
CA PHE A 274 20.28 -3.16 -53.44
C PHE A 274 20.09 -2.65 -51.99
N ARG A 275 21.26 -2.34 -51.39
CA ARG A 275 21.54 -1.20 -50.50
C ARG A 275 21.01 0.14 -51.06
N LYS A 276 20.55 1.03 -50.17
CA LYS A 276 21.35 2.19 -49.71
C LYS A 276 20.68 2.96 -48.56
N SER A 277 21.54 3.29 -47.60
CA SER A 277 21.41 4.21 -46.49
C SER A 277 21.24 5.67 -46.93
N THR A 278 20.45 6.46 -46.21
CA THR A 278 20.78 7.87 -45.90
C THR A 278 20.12 8.32 -44.60
N SER A 279 20.95 8.95 -43.77
CA SER A 279 20.65 9.72 -42.57
C SER A 279 19.93 11.04 -42.88
N ALA A 280 19.02 11.47 -42.01
CA ALA A 280 18.80 12.90 -41.74
C ALA A 280 18.10 13.10 -40.40
N SER A 281 18.81 13.75 -39.48
CA SER A 281 18.30 14.41 -38.29
C SER A 281 17.37 15.57 -38.68
N ARG A 282 16.25 15.75 -37.98
CA ARG A 282 15.70 17.09 -37.72
C ARG A 282 14.70 17.10 -36.56
N SER A 283 14.92 18.12 -35.75
CA SER A 283 14.27 18.60 -34.54
C SER A 283 12.92 19.29 -34.78
N LEU A 284 12.18 19.46 -33.66
CA LEU A 284 11.06 20.41 -33.42
C LEU A 284 9.77 19.99 -34.16
N SER A 285 8.57 20.03 -33.59
CA SER A 285 7.98 20.95 -32.61
C SER A 285 6.59 20.44 -32.23
N VAL A 286 6.15 20.76 -31.02
CA VAL A 286 4.73 20.67 -30.59
C VAL A 286 3.89 21.66 -31.41
N PRO A 287 2.61 21.33 -31.69
CA PRO A 287 1.57 22.34 -31.53
C PRO A 287 0.44 21.85 -30.63
N LEU A 288 0.01 22.77 -29.77
CA LEU A 288 -1.15 22.66 -28.90
C LEU A 288 -2.42 23.08 -29.66
N SER A 289 -3.55 22.51 -29.24
CA SER A 289 -4.93 22.98 -29.38
C SER A 289 -5.72 22.55 -30.63
N ASN A 290 -6.69 21.64 -30.41
CA ASN A 290 -8.10 21.94 -30.68
C ASN A 290 -9.02 21.02 -29.88
N GLN A 291 -9.94 21.64 -29.14
CA GLN A 291 -11.09 20.98 -28.53
C GLN A 291 -11.99 20.37 -29.62
N LYS A 292 -12.41 19.12 -29.45
CA LYS A 292 -13.57 18.54 -30.14
C LYS A 292 -14.32 17.62 -29.16
N LEU A 293 -15.64 17.74 -29.18
CA LEU A 293 -16.65 16.99 -28.43
C LEU A 293 -16.53 15.45 -28.58
N PRO A 294 -17.14 14.65 -27.66
CA PRO A 294 -16.84 13.22 -27.52
C PRO A 294 -17.37 12.39 -28.69
N ASP A 295 -16.51 11.52 -29.25
CA ASP A 295 -16.88 10.51 -30.24
C ASP A 295 -17.52 9.27 -29.55
N PRO A 296 -18.63 8.71 -30.08
CA PRO A 296 -19.40 7.64 -29.46
C PRO A 296 -19.02 6.25 -29.96
N ASN A 297 -17.73 5.92 -30.00
CA ASN A 297 -17.27 4.55 -30.30
C ASN A 297 -16.14 4.17 -29.35
N PHE A 298 -16.52 3.49 -28.28
CA PHE A 298 -15.62 2.82 -27.36
C PHE A 298 -15.04 1.60 -28.10
N GLU A 299 -13.87 1.74 -28.74
CA GLU A 299 -13.11 0.59 -29.23
C GLU A 299 -12.60 -0.20 -28.01
N VAL A 300 -13.39 -1.18 -27.58
CA VAL A 300 -12.90 -2.23 -26.69
C VAL A 300 -11.86 -3.04 -27.46
N ASP A 301 -10.66 -3.14 -26.90
CA ASP A 301 -9.54 -3.92 -27.45
C ASP A 301 -10.02 -5.35 -27.79
N ALA A 302 -9.83 -5.82 -29.03
CA ALA A 302 -10.35 -7.11 -29.49
C ALA A 302 -9.88 -8.29 -28.61
N SER A 303 -8.72 -8.13 -27.98
CA SER A 303 -8.15 -9.06 -27.00
C SER A 303 -8.97 -9.19 -25.71
N LEU A 304 -9.65 -8.11 -25.28
CA LEU A 304 -10.50 -8.10 -24.09
C LEU A 304 -11.80 -8.87 -24.33
N TYR A 305 -12.43 -8.65 -25.50
CA TYR A 305 -13.62 -9.38 -25.92
C TYR A 305 -13.35 -10.89 -25.97
N GLU A 306 -12.26 -11.30 -26.61
CA GLU A 306 -11.88 -12.71 -26.71
C GLU A 306 -11.61 -13.33 -25.33
N PHE A 307 -11.01 -12.58 -24.40
CA PHE A 307 -10.81 -13.01 -23.02
C PHE A 307 -12.14 -13.22 -22.29
N VAL A 308 -13.04 -12.24 -22.31
CA VAL A 308 -14.34 -12.28 -21.62
C VAL A 308 -15.19 -13.42 -22.16
N GLU A 309 -15.31 -13.53 -23.49
CA GLU A 309 -16.10 -14.58 -24.14
C GLU A 309 -15.57 -15.98 -23.78
N LYS A 310 -14.25 -16.17 -23.75
CA LYS A 310 -13.62 -17.43 -23.36
C LYS A 310 -13.92 -17.81 -21.90
N GLN A 311 -13.91 -16.85 -20.97
CA GLN A 311 -14.23 -17.15 -19.57
C GLN A 311 -15.73 -17.39 -19.35
N LEU A 312 -16.60 -16.62 -20.00
CA LEU A 312 -18.06 -16.82 -19.92
C LEU A 312 -18.46 -18.19 -20.48
N LYS A 313 -17.90 -18.61 -21.63
CA LYS A 313 -18.11 -19.95 -22.19
C LYS A 313 -17.56 -21.06 -21.28
N ARG A 314 -16.45 -20.82 -20.59
CA ARG A 314 -15.88 -21.78 -19.63
C ARG A 314 -16.81 -22.00 -18.44
N ILE A 315 -17.44 -20.95 -17.92
CA ILE A 315 -18.43 -21.07 -16.84
C ILE A 315 -19.69 -21.79 -17.36
N ALA A 316 -20.22 -21.35 -18.51
CA ALA A 316 -21.45 -21.90 -19.10
C ALA A 316 -21.31 -23.35 -19.61
N SER A 317 -20.10 -23.87 -19.76
CA SER A 317 -19.85 -25.29 -20.09
C SER A 317 -19.69 -26.19 -18.85
N GLY A 318 -20.03 -25.67 -17.66
CA GLY A 318 -19.86 -26.39 -16.39
C GLY A 318 -18.41 -26.49 -15.92
N GLY A 319 -17.53 -25.61 -16.42
CA GLY A 319 -16.14 -25.54 -16.01
C GLY A 319 -16.01 -25.05 -14.57
N SER A 320 -15.13 -25.70 -13.81
CA SER A 320 -14.78 -25.36 -12.42
C SER A 320 -14.58 -23.87 -12.17
N THR A 321 -14.93 -23.41 -10.96
CA THR A 321 -14.73 -22.05 -10.41
C THR A 321 -13.44 -21.40 -10.90
N LEU A 322 -13.54 -20.13 -11.30
CA LEU A 322 -12.41 -19.37 -11.83
C LEU A 322 -11.34 -19.16 -10.76
N HIS A 323 -10.08 -18.97 -11.19
CA HIS A 323 -9.06 -18.57 -10.23
C HIS A 323 -9.43 -17.21 -9.64
N ARG A 324 -9.30 -17.04 -8.30
CA ARG A 324 -9.81 -15.86 -7.57
C ARG A 324 -9.38 -14.51 -8.16
N THR A 325 -8.20 -14.43 -8.77
CA THR A 325 -7.72 -13.22 -9.46
C THR A 325 -8.33 -13.02 -10.84
N GLU A 326 -8.56 -14.09 -11.60
CA GLU A 326 -9.22 -14.06 -12.90
C GLU A 326 -10.69 -13.65 -12.74
N ASN A 327 -11.37 -14.23 -11.75
CA ASN A 327 -12.75 -13.91 -11.42
C ASN A 327 -12.93 -12.43 -11.04
N ARG A 328 -12.08 -11.90 -10.13
CA ARG A 328 -12.12 -10.49 -9.77
C ARG A 328 -11.89 -9.55 -10.96
N HIS A 329 -11.01 -9.95 -11.89
CA HIS A 329 -10.76 -9.19 -13.11
C HIS A 329 -11.99 -9.21 -14.03
N LEU A 330 -12.58 -10.39 -14.25
CA LEU A 330 -13.78 -10.57 -15.05
C LEU A 330 -14.98 -9.78 -14.48
N ILE A 331 -15.22 -9.86 -13.18
CA ILE A 331 -16.23 -9.07 -12.46
C ILE A 331 -15.98 -7.57 -12.68
N GLY A 332 -14.74 -7.09 -12.56
CA GLY A 332 -14.41 -5.68 -12.76
C GLY A 332 -14.70 -5.19 -14.19
N ILE A 333 -14.33 -5.99 -15.20
CA ILE A 333 -14.58 -5.67 -16.61
C ILE A 333 -16.09 -5.60 -16.89
N LEU A 334 -16.83 -6.63 -16.46
CA LEU A 334 -18.27 -6.76 -16.71
C LEU A 334 -19.11 -5.77 -15.88
N GLN A 335 -18.61 -5.37 -14.71
CA GLN A 335 -19.24 -4.33 -13.90
C GLN A 335 -19.23 -2.98 -14.64
N GLU A 336 -18.13 -2.68 -15.34
CA GLU A 336 -18.06 -1.46 -16.14
C GLU A 336 -18.77 -1.60 -17.49
N ASN A 337 -18.68 -2.77 -18.12
CA ASN A 337 -19.24 -3.06 -19.45
C ASN A 337 -20.17 -4.30 -19.42
N PRO A 338 -21.42 -4.16 -18.94
CA PRO A 338 -22.36 -5.28 -18.89
C PRO A 338 -22.75 -5.81 -20.28
N GLU A 339 -22.62 -5.00 -21.33
CA GLU A 339 -22.96 -5.36 -22.72
C GLU A 339 -22.12 -6.49 -23.32
N LEU A 340 -20.97 -6.81 -22.70
CA LEU A 340 -20.09 -7.90 -23.13
C LEU A 340 -20.70 -9.31 -22.93
N PHE A 341 -21.84 -9.40 -22.24
CA PHE A 341 -22.64 -10.63 -22.11
C PHE A 341 -23.37 -11.05 -23.41
N SER A 342 -23.47 -10.16 -24.40
CA SER A 342 -24.17 -10.35 -25.68
C SER A 342 -23.88 -11.61 -26.53
N HIS A 343 -22.88 -12.43 -26.17
CA HIS A 343 -22.48 -13.63 -26.92
C HIS A 343 -22.53 -14.94 -26.11
N SER A 344 -23.05 -14.92 -24.88
CA SER A 344 -23.24 -16.14 -24.08
C SER A 344 -24.69 -16.59 -24.07
N SER A 345 -24.94 -17.86 -24.41
CA SER A 345 -26.23 -18.51 -24.17
C SER A 345 -26.39 -18.72 -22.66
N GLU A 346 -26.83 -17.68 -21.96
CA GLU A 346 -26.73 -17.54 -20.50
C GLU A 346 -27.75 -18.39 -19.76
N GLN A 347 -27.28 -19.48 -19.17
CA GLN A 347 -28.02 -20.18 -18.13
C GLN A 347 -27.68 -19.54 -16.79
N LEU A 348 -28.57 -18.69 -16.29
CA LEU A 348 -28.47 -18.06 -14.97
C LEU A 348 -28.02 -19.06 -13.88
N LEU A 349 -28.51 -20.29 -13.96
CA LEU A 349 -28.23 -21.36 -13.00
C LEU A 349 -26.75 -21.77 -12.96
N ASP A 350 -26.05 -21.78 -14.10
CA ASP A 350 -24.62 -22.11 -14.14
C ASP A 350 -23.80 -21.01 -13.45
N PHE A 351 -24.10 -19.75 -13.75
CA PHE A 351 -23.46 -18.63 -13.07
C PHE A 351 -23.79 -18.62 -11.58
N LEU A 352 -25.03 -18.92 -11.19
CA LEU A 352 -25.41 -18.97 -9.79
C LEU A 352 -24.67 -20.07 -9.01
N GLN A 353 -24.40 -21.21 -9.65
CA GLN A 353 -23.68 -22.32 -9.05
C GLN A 353 -22.18 -22.06 -8.91
N TYR A 354 -21.54 -21.50 -9.94
CA TYR A 354 -20.08 -21.38 -9.99
C TYR A 354 -19.56 -19.99 -9.62
N GLU A 355 -20.27 -18.91 -10.00
CA GLU A 355 -19.85 -17.51 -9.81
C GLU A 355 -21.06 -16.57 -9.59
N PRO A 356 -21.66 -16.55 -8.38
CA PRO A 356 -22.93 -15.85 -8.13
C PRO A 356 -22.84 -14.33 -8.33
N GLU A 357 -21.67 -13.71 -8.14
CA GLU A 357 -21.49 -12.28 -8.44
C GLU A 357 -21.68 -11.99 -9.93
N LEU A 358 -21.21 -12.87 -10.82
CA LEU A 358 -21.41 -12.72 -12.27
C LEU A 358 -22.88 -12.89 -12.64
N ALA A 359 -23.62 -13.78 -11.95
CA ALA A 359 -25.06 -13.89 -12.10
C ALA A 359 -25.77 -12.57 -11.78
N GLY A 360 -25.30 -11.83 -10.77
CA GLY A 360 -25.81 -10.49 -10.45
C GLY A 360 -25.59 -9.46 -11.55
N ILE A 361 -24.41 -9.47 -12.19
CA ILE A 361 -24.11 -8.56 -13.32
C ILE A 361 -24.92 -8.95 -14.56
N LEU A 362 -25.06 -10.24 -14.80
CA LEU A 362 -25.91 -10.81 -15.84
C LEU A 362 -27.37 -10.31 -15.72
N LEU A 363 -27.93 -10.27 -14.50
CA LEU A 363 -29.27 -9.72 -14.28
C LEU A 363 -29.36 -8.23 -14.65
N VAL A 364 -28.30 -7.44 -14.45
CA VAL A 364 -28.27 -6.03 -14.88
C VAL A 364 -28.23 -5.93 -16.40
N TYR A 365 -27.42 -6.77 -17.07
CA TYR A 365 -27.40 -6.85 -18.52
C TYR A 365 -28.80 -7.20 -19.07
N GLN A 366 -29.43 -8.25 -18.53
CA GLN A 366 -30.78 -8.65 -18.95
C GLN A 366 -31.82 -7.55 -18.69
N LEU A 367 -31.72 -6.82 -17.57
CA LEU A 367 -32.62 -5.71 -17.29
C LEU A 367 -32.48 -4.56 -18.33
N LEU A 368 -31.25 -4.29 -18.80
CA LEU A 368 -30.96 -3.20 -19.72
C LEU A 368 -31.21 -3.55 -21.20
N TYR A 369 -30.87 -4.77 -21.62
CA TYR A 369 -30.81 -5.16 -23.03
C TYR A 369 -31.78 -6.30 -23.39
N GLU A 370 -32.17 -7.18 -22.46
CA GLU A 370 -32.97 -8.39 -22.72
C GLU A 370 -34.11 -8.64 -21.69
N PRO A 371 -35.18 -7.82 -21.69
CA PRO A 371 -36.21 -7.86 -20.65
C PRO A 371 -37.01 -9.17 -20.57
N SER A 372 -37.09 -9.94 -21.66
CA SER A 372 -37.73 -11.26 -21.68
C SER A 372 -36.95 -12.29 -20.86
N ASN A 373 -35.62 -12.27 -20.97
CA ASN A 373 -34.74 -13.15 -20.21
C ASN A 373 -34.70 -12.73 -18.74
N TYR A 374 -34.69 -11.43 -18.46
CA TYR A 374 -34.79 -10.89 -17.10
C TYR A 374 -36.03 -11.41 -16.34
N ARG A 375 -37.21 -11.40 -16.96
CA ARG A 375 -38.44 -11.92 -16.33
C ARG A 375 -38.33 -13.40 -15.98
N SER A 376 -37.83 -14.19 -16.92
CA SER A 376 -37.64 -15.63 -16.73
C SER A 376 -36.62 -15.92 -15.62
N SER A 377 -35.50 -15.20 -15.62
CA SER A 377 -34.46 -15.28 -14.59
C SER A 377 -34.98 -14.93 -13.19
N ILE A 378 -35.79 -13.89 -13.08
CA ILE A 378 -36.40 -13.50 -11.80
C ILE A 378 -37.41 -14.52 -11.30
N GLU A 379 -38.25 -15.07 -12.18
CA GLU A 379 -39.19 -16.12 -11.79
C GLU A 379 -38.46 -17.36 -11.28
N ILE A 380 -37.33 -17.73 -11.89
CA ILE A 380 -36.47 -18.81 -11.39
C ILE A 380 -35.95 -18.47 -9.99
N LEU A 381 -35.37 -17.28 -9.80
CA LEU A 381 -34.80 -16.87 -8.50
C LEU A 381 -35.84 -16.80 -7.38
N LEU A 382 -37.06 -16.35 -7.68
CA LEU A 382 -38.16 -16.29 -6.70
C LEU A 382 -38.66 -17.68 -6.28
N ASN A 383 -38.48 -18.70 -7.13
CA ASN A 383 -38.90 -20.07 -6.87
C ASN A 383 -37.78 -20.96 -6.31
N MET A 384 -36.54 -20.45 -6.23
CA MET A 384 -35.41 -21.18 -5.66
C MET A 384 -35.40 -21.09 -4.13
N ASN A 385 -34.85 -22.13 -3.48
CA ASN A 385 -34.55 -22.08 -2.07
C ASN A 385 -33.49 -21.01 -1.81
N ILE A 386 -33.70 -20.17 -0.79
CA ILE A 386 -32.75 -19.13 -0.43
C ILE A 386 -31.45 -19.75 0.10
N ASP A 387 -30.35 -19.45 -0.59
CA ASP A 387 -29.00 -19.85 -0.20
C ASP A 387 -28.01 -18.67 -0.34
N VAL A 388 -26.73 -18.94 -0.05
CA VAL A 388 -25.67 -17.93 -0.16
C VAL A 388 -25.55 -17.40 -1.59
N SER A 389 -25.66 -18.27 -2.59
CA SER A 389 -25.47 -17.90 -4.00
C SER A 389 -26.56 -16.94 -4.49
N VAL A 390 -27.82 -17.23 -4.17
CA VAL A 390 -28.98 -16.39 -4.50
C VAL A 390 -28.83 -15.00 -3.85
N LEU A 391 -28.51 -14.96 -2.55
CA LEU A 391 -28.35 -13.69 -1.82
C LEU A 391 -27.15 -12.87 -2.35
N VAL A 392 -26.03 -13.52 -2.69
CA VAL A 392 -24.86 -12.84 -3.27
C VAL A 392 -25.17 -12.27 -4.65
N ALA A 393 -25.84 -13.04 -5.52
CA ALA A 393 -26.22 -12.60 -6.86
C ALA A 393 -27.15 -11.39 -6.81
N ILE A 394 -28.18 -11.44 -5.97
CA ILE A 394 -29.15 -10.34 -5.85
C ILE A 394 -28.51 -9.12 -5.19
N ASN A 395 -27.68 -9.31 -4.15
CA ASN A 395 -26.95 -8.19 -3.56
C ASN A 395 -26.04 -7.51 -4.59
N LYS A 396 -25.33 -8.27 -5.43
CA LYS A 396 -24.50 -7.71 -6.50
C LYS A 396 -25.33 -6.98 -7.56
N PHE A 397 -26.46 -7.55 -7.97
CA PHE A 397 -27.41 -6.93 -8.90
C PHE A 397 -27.88 -5.56 -8.40
N VAL A 398 -28.37 -5.49 -7.16
CA VAL A 398 -28.92 -4.25 -6.61
C VAL A 398 -27.82 -3.19 -6.40
N GLN A 399 -26.64 -3.58 -5.91
CA GLN A 399 -25.50 -2.66 -5.77
C GLN A 399 -25.04 -2.09 -7.12
N LEU A 400 -25.03 -2.92 -8.17
CA LEU A 400 -24.63 -2.47 -9.50
C LEU A 400 -25.69 -1.56 -10.13
N CYS A 401 -26.97 -1.85 -9.91
CA CYS A 401 -28.05 -0.94 -10.29
C CYS A 401 -27.89 0.43 -9.62
N GLU A 402 -27.58 0.49 -8.32
CA GLU A 402 -27.29 1.76 -7.65
C GLU A 402 -26.05 2.46 -8.23
N TYR A 403 -24.97 1.71 -8.49
CA TYR A 403 -23.73 2.27 -9.05
C TYR A 403 -23.93 2.89 -10.44
N LYS A 404 -24.80 2.31 -11.28
CA LYS A 404 -25.11 2.79 -12.64
C LYS A 404 -26.38 3.67 -12.72
N ASP A 405 -26.94 4.10 -11.58
CA ASP A 405 -28.20 4.88 -11.50
C ASP A 405 -29.41 4.22 -12.22
N ILE A 406 -29.49 2.89 -12.17
CA ILE A 406 -30.59 2.09 -12.73
C ILE A 406 -31.61 1.81 -11.64
N LYS A 407 -32.90 2.08 -11.90
CA LYS A 407 -33.98 1.78 -10.95
C LYS A 407 -34.32 0.29 -10.97
N VAL A 408 -34.16 -0.37 -9.82
CA VAL A 408 -34.63 -1.73 -9.61
C VAL A 408 -36.17 -1.74 -9.47
N PRO A 409 -36.89 -2.68 -10.09
CA PRO A 409 -38.34 -2.80 -9.89
C PRO A 409 -38.70 -3.10 -8.43
N ASN A 410 -39.43 -2.19 -7.78
CA ASN A 410 -39.85 -2.35 -6.38
C ASN A 410 -40.66 -3.64 -6.16
N ASP A 411 -41.54 -4.01 -7.09
CA ASP A 411 -42.34 -5.24 -7.02
C ASP A 411 -41.48 -6.50 -6.87
N PHE A 412 -40.30 -6.52 -7.49
CA PHE A 412 -39.37 -7.65 -7.36
C PHE A 412 -38.77 -7.68 -5.96
N LEU A 413 -38.26 -6.55 -5.47
CA LEU A 413 -37.63 -6.48 -4.15
C LEU A 413 -38.61 -6.84 -3.03
N HIS A 414 -39.84 -6.31 -3.08
CA HIS A 414 -40.90 -6.67 -2.14
C HIS A 414 -41.20 -8.17 -2.14
N LYS A 415 -41.40 -8.77 -3.33
CA LYS A 415 -41.64 -10.22 -3.45
C LYS A 415 -40.46 -11.03 -2.93
N PHE A 416 -39.23 -10.64 -3.24
CA PHE A 416 -38.04 -11.35 -2.81
C PHE A 416 -37.83 -11.28 -1.29
N ILE A 417 -38.11 -10.13 -0.67
CA ILE A 417 -38.09 -9.96 0.79
C ILE A 417 -39.13 -10.87 1.44
N SER A 418 -40.35 -10.91 0.91
CA SER A 418 -41.39 -11.85 1.37
C SER A 418 -40.93 -13.31 1.27
N VAL A 419 -40.29 -13.73 0.17
CA VAL A 419 -39.74 -15.09 0.02
C VAL A 419 -38.65 -15.38 1.05
N CYS A 420 -37.77 -14.41 1.34
CA CYS A 420 -36.72 -14.56 2.36
C CYS A 420 -37.30 -14.77 3.77
N ILE A 421 -38.34 -14.00 4.13
CA ILE A 421 -39.01 -14.11 5.43
C ILE A 421 -39.72 -15.47 5.54
N LEU A 422 -40.52 -15.83 4.53
CA LEU A 422 -41.24 -17.12 4.50
C LEU A 422 -40.28 -18.32 4.55
N SER A 423 -39.11 -18.23 3.91
CA SER A 423 -38.10 -19.28 3.94
C SER A 423 -37.52 -19.48 5.35
N CYS A 424 -37.34 -18.40 6.12
CA CYS A 424 -36.91 -18.48 7.52
C CYS A 424 -38.00 -19.09 8.42
N ASP A 425 -39.25 -18.67 8.23
CA ASP A 425 -40.37 -19.12 9.06
C ASP A 425 -40.69 -20.60 8.84
N ASN A 426 -40.69 -21.07 7.59
CA ASN A 426 -40.85 -22.49 7.27
C ASN A 426 -39.72 -23.35 7.84
N GLY A 427 -38.50 -22.80 7.84
CA GLY A 427 -37.31 -23.44 8.38
C GLY A 427 -37.43 -23.75 9.88
N SER A 428 -38.13 -22.90 10.65
CA SER A 428 -38.28 -22.96 12.12
C SER A 428 -38.83 -24.29 12.66
N THR A 429 -39.45 -25.09 11.80
CA THR A 429 -39.99 -26.43 12.13
C THR A 429 -38.94 -27.54 12.06
N SER A 430 -37.73 -27.24 11.59
CA SER A 430 -36.61 -28.19 11.39
C SER A 430 -35.29 -27.63 11.93
N ASN A 431 -34.34 -28.50 12.30
CA ASN A 431 -32.95 -28.22 12.71
C ASN A 431 -32.60 -26.73 12.99
N GLY A 432 -32.79 -26.27 14.22
CA GLY A 432 -32.61 -24.86 14.63
C GLY A 432 -31.24 -24.22 14.30
N LEU A 433 -30.18 -25.02 14.09
CA LEU A 433 -28.88 -24.48 13.66
C LEU A 433 -28.87 -24.05 12.18
N ALA A 434 -29.61 -24.73 11.31
CA ALA A 434 -29.67 -24.39 9.89
C ALA A 434 -30.52 -23.13 9.67
N THR A 435 -31.61 -23.00 10.42
CA THR A 435 -32.48 -21.81 10.44
C THR A 435 -31.72 -20.60 10.94
N ASP A 436 -30.97 -20.74 12.04
CA ASP A 436 -30.16 -19.65 12.58
C ASP A 436 -29.08 -19.17 11.59
N ARG A 437 -28.55 -20.07 10.75
CA ARG A 437 -27.61 -19.68 9.68
C ARG A 437 -28.32 -18.91 8.57
N LEU A 438 -29.48 -19.39 8.13
CA LEU A 438 -30.31 -18.72 7.12
C LEU A 438 -30.69 -17.31 7.57
N VAL A 439 -31.20 -17.17 8.80
CA VAL A 439 -31.61 -15.88 9.37
C VAL A 439 -30.43 -14.90 9.40
N ARG A 440 -29.23 -15.34 9.80
CA ARG A 440 -28.04 -14.48 9.76
C ARG A 440 -27.71 -13.98 8.35
N MET A 441 -27.81 -14.84 7.35
CA MET A 441 -27.56 -14.47 5.95
C MET A 441 -28.60 -13.47 5.44
N VAL A 442 -29.88 -13.70 5.74
CA VAL A 442 -30.98 -12.79 5.39
C VAL A 442 -30.84 -11.44 6.12
N CYS A 443 -30.44 -11.43 7.39
CA CYS A 443 -30.17 -10.18 8.11
C CYS A 443 -29.02 -9.38 7.49
N MET A 444 -27.94 -10.03 7.06
CA MET A 444 -26.85 -9.38 6.35
C MET A 444 -27.32 -8.78 5.02
N PHE A 445 -28.14 -9.53 4.27
CA PHE A 445 -28.73 -9.06 3.03
C PHE A 445 -29.65 -7.85 3.23
N PHE A 446 -30.58 -7.90 4.19
CA PHE A 446 -31.46 -6.76 4.51
C PHE A 446 -30.69 -5.54 4.98
N ASN A 447 -29.63 -5.71 5.78
CA ASN A 447 -28.76 -4.59 6.13
C ASN A 447 -28.14 -3.93 4.90
N GLY A 448 -27.69 -4.74 3.92
CA GLY A 448 -27.17 -4.26 2.64
C GLY A 448 -28.23 -3.52 1.80
N LEU A 449 -29.47 -4.02 1.77
CA LEU A 449 -30.57 -3.33 1.08
C LEU A 449 -30.92 -1.97 1.72
N LEU A 450 -30.89 -1.89 3.05
CA LEU A 450 -31.18 -0.65 3.78
C LEU A 450 -30.10 0.43 3.62
N ASP A 451 -28.90 0.07 3.17
CA ASP A 451 -27.81 1.03 2.90
C ASP A 451 -27.90 1.67 1.50
N LEU A 452 -28.80 1.19 0.65
CA LEU A 452 -28.95 1.68 -0.72
C LEU A 452 -29.69 3.03 -0.78
N ARG A 453 -29.18 3.98 -1.56
CA ARG A 453 -29.76 5.34 -1.64
C ARG A 453 -31.18 5.41 -2.21
N TYR A 454 -31.52 4.51 -3.12
CA TYR A 454 -32.80 4.54 -3.85
C TYR A 454 -33.83 3.52 -3.36
N PHE A 455 -33.51 2.77 -2.29
CA PHE A 455 -34.45 1.79 -1.75
C PHE A 455 -35.50 2.48 -0.88
N ASP A 456 -36.77 2.34 -1.23
CA ASP A 456 -37.87 2.89 -0.44
C ASP A 456 -38.10 2.05 0.81
N VAL A 457 -37.41 2.41 1.89
CA VAL A 457 -37.53 1.73 3.18
C VAL A 457 -38.95 1.81 3.73
N SER A 458 -39.73 2.85 3.40
CA SER A 458 -41.01 3.12 4.04
C SER A 458 -42.04 2.02 3.81
N THR A 459 -42.00 1.37 2.66
CA THR A 459 -42.97 0.33 2.26
C THR A 459 -42.63 -1.05 2.84
N VAL A 460 -41.35 -1.34 3.12
CA VAL A 460 -40.89 -2.66 3.62
C VAL A 460 -40.50 -2.63 5.10
N ARG A 461 -40.45 -1.45 5.72
CA ARG A 461 -39.98 -1.27 7.10
C ARG A 461 -40.67 -2.20 8.10
N SER A 462 -42.01 -2.24 8.06
CA SER A 462 -42.80 -3.03 9.00
C SER A 462 -42.53 -4.54 8.86
N GLU A 463 -42.38 -5.04 7.63
CA GLU A 463 -42.06 -6.45 7.36
C GLU A 463 -40.68 -6.83 7.90
N ILE A 464 -39.64 -6.03 7.58
CA ILE A 464 -38.26 -6.28 8.04
C ILE A 464 -38.18 -6.15 9.57
N GLN A 465 -38.86 -5.17 10.16
CA GLN A 465 -38.87 -4.96 11.60
C GLN A 465 -39.55 -6.13 12.33
N ASN A 466 -40.69 -6.61 11.83
CA ASN A 466 -41.38 -7.78 12.40
C ASN A 466 -40.55 -9.05 12.28
N PHE A 467 -39.87 -9.24 11.15
CA PHE A 467 -38.91 -10.34 10.97
C PHE A 467 -37.78 -10.25 12.00
N ALA A 468 -37.11 -9.10 12.10
CA ALA A 468 -36.00 -8.91 13.04
C ALA A 468 -36.43 -9.09 14.51
N PHE A 469 -37.65 -8.68 14.85
CA PHE A 469 -38.25 -8.90 16.18
C PHE A 469 -38.42 -10.40 16.50
N SER A 470 -38.80 -11.21 15.51
CA SER A 470 -39.05 -12.64 15.69
C SER A 470 -37.76 -13.43 16.00
N TYR A 471 -36.59 -12.90 15.64
CA TYR A 471 -35.29 -13.56 15.81
C TYR A 471 -34.30 -12.76 16.70
N LEU A 472 -34.81 -11.97 17.66
CA LEU A 472 -33.98 -11.12 18.55
C LEU A 472 -32.89 -11.85 19.35
N SER A 473 -32.97 -13.18 19.48
CA SER A 473 -31.90 -13.99 20.08
C SER A 473 -30.60 -13.94 19.29
N LEU A 474 -30.66 -13.65 17.98
CA LEU A 474 -29.52 -13.52 17.10
C LEU A 474 -29.01 -12.08 17.09
N LYS A 475 -27.68 -11.92 17.19
CA LYS A 475 -27.02 -10.61 17.23
C LYS A 475 -27.31 -9.80 15.96
N GLU A 476 -27.29 -10.45 14.80
CA GLU A 476 -27.51 -9.84 13.49
C GLU A 476 -28.95 -9.31 13.34
N ALA A 477 -29.93 -10.05 13.87
CA ALA A 477 -31.33 -9.63 13.88
C ALA A 477 -31.56 -8.46 14.85
N SER A 478 -30.93 -8.48 16.03
CA SER A 478 -30.96 -7.36 16.98
C SER A 478 -30.39 -6.08 16.36
N GLN A 479 -29.26 -6.17 15.65
CA GLN A 479 -28.65 -5.04 14.93
C GLN A 479 -29.55 -4.52 13.81
N LEU A 480 -30.16 -5.42 13.03
CA LEU A 480 -31.11 -5.05 11.99
C LEU A 480 -32.33 -4.33 12.57
N TYR A 481 -32.91 -4.84 13.66
CA TYR A 481 -34.04 -4.22 14.34
C TYR A 481 -33.71 -2.79 14.81
N GLN A 482 -32.55 -2.61 15.45
CA GLN A 482 -32.08 -1.29 15.87
C GLN A 482 -31.91 -0.34 14.68
N LYS A 483 -31.33 -0.81 13.57
CA LYS A 483 -31.18 -0.01 12.35
C LYS A 483 -32.53 0.44 11.79
N THR A 484 -33.52 -0.45 11.75
CA THR A 484 -34.87 -0.11 11.26
C THR A 484 -35.65 0.87 12.14
N LEU A 485 -35.28 1.01 13.43
CA LEU A 485 -35.89 2.02 14.32
C LEU A 485 -35.35 3.45 14.07
N HIS A 486 -34.12 3.55 13.53
CA HIS A 486 -33.44 4.84 13.31
C HIS A 486 -33.62 5.38 11.89
N LEU A 487 -34.07 4.55 10.96
CA LEU A 487 -34.51 4.93 9.61
C LEU A 487 -35.97 5.41 9.68
#